data_AF-A0A7C6V1U6-F1
#
_entry.id   AF-A0A7C6V1U6-F1
#
_cell.length_a   1.000
_cell.length_b   1.000
_cell.length_c   1.000
_cell.angle_alpha   90.00
_cell.angle_beta   90.00
_cell.angle_gamma   90.00
#
_symmetry.space_group_name_H-M   'P 1'
#
loop_
_entity.id
_entity.type
_entity.pdbx_description
1 polymer ?
#
loop_
_entity_poly.entity_id
_entity_poly.type
_entity_poly.pdbx_seq_one_letter_code
_entity_poly.pdbx_strand_id
1 'polypeptide(L)' 'MDQGMMIEQIMDFVEQHRESHASRNVFRRILGTYPEKVDRGLLSDLQKGLEEAEPDVVEACYYIIK' A
#
# COMPACT_ATOMS: atom_id res chain seq x y z
N MET A 1 -3.97 11.32 -11.72
CA MET A 1 -2.88 11.77 -10.81
C MET A 1 -1.60 11.10 -11.26
N ASP A 2 -0.44 11.64 -10.87
CA ASP A 2 0.83 10.94 -11.09
C ASP A 2 0.90 9.67 -10.23
N GLN A 3 1.30 8.54 -10.81
CA GLN A 3 1.35 7.25 -10.12
C GLN A 3 2.36 7.28 -8.97
N GLY A 4 3.52 7.92 -9.16
CA GLY A 4 4.54 8.05 -8.11
C GLY A 4 4.00 8.81 -6.89
N MET A 5 3.28 9.91 -7.11
CA MET A 5 2.63 10.66 -6.03
C MET A 5 1.58 9.82 -5.27
N MET A 6 0.83 8.96 -5.97
CA MET A 6 -0.14 8.07 -5.30
C MET A 6 0.56 7.02 -4.45
N ILE A 7 1.64 6.41 -4.96
CA ILE A 7 2.45 5.43 -4.23
C ILE A 7 3.03 6.07 -2.96
N GLU A 8 3.62 7.26 -3.05
CA GLU A 8 4.17 7.98 -1.91
C GLU A 8 3.12 8.17 -0.80
N GLN A 9 1.92 8.65 -1.16
CA GLN A 9 0.84 8.85 -0.18
C GLN A 9 0.31 7.54 0.41
N ILE A 10 0.29 6.45 -0.37
CA ILE A 10 -0.04 5.12 0.14
C ILE A 10 1.00 4.66 1.16
N MET A 11 2.28 4.79 0.84
CA MET A 11 3.35 4.37 1.73
C MET A 11 3.35 5.19 3.03
N ASP A 12 3.19 6.51 2.94
CA ASP A 12 3.08 7.39 4.10
C ASP A 12 1.91 7.00 5.01
N PHE A 13 0.73 6.80 4.42
CA PHE A 13 -0.46 6.40 5.18
C PHE A 13 -0.25 5.05 5.86
N VAL A 14 0.25 4.05 5.13
CA VAL A 14 0.46 2.70 5.66
C VAL A 14 1.48 2.71 6.78
N GLU A 15 2.57 3.47 6.64
CA GLU A 15 3.59 3.58 7.69
C GLU A 15 3.04 4.21 8.98
N GLN A 16 2.21 5.25 8.87
CA GLN A 16 1.59 5.95 10.00
C GLN A 16 0.42 5.18 10.63
N HIS A 17 -0.31 4.38 9.84
CA HIS A 17 -1.56 3.73 10.23
C HIS A 17 -1.56 2.22 9.97
N ARG A 18 -0.47 1.53 10.33
CA ARG A 18 -0.20 0.12 9.98
C ARG A 18 -1.36 -0.83 10.28
N GLU A 19 -2.01 -0.67 11.44
CA GLU A 19 -3.08 -1.57 11.89
C GLU A 19 -4.47 -1.20 11.38
N SER A 20 -4.59 -0.09 10.65
CA SER A 20 -5.88 0.37 10.12
C SER A 20 -6.46 -0.62 9.11
N HIS A 21 -7.79 -0.62 8.99
CA HIS A 21 -8.49 -1.42 7.97
C HIS A 21 -8.05 -1.07 6.55
N ALA A 22 -7.77 0.21 6.29
CA ALA A 22 -7.26 0.69 5.01
C ALA A 22 -5.89 0.08 4.69
N SER A 23 -4.94 0.15 5.62
CA SER A 23 -3.61 -0.46 5.47
C SER A 23 -3.70 -1.97 5.24
N ARG A 24 -4.56 -2.66 6.01
CA ARG A 24 -4.79 -4.10 5.82
C ARG A 24 -5.31 -4.44 4.43
N ASN A 25 -6.20 -3.63 3.88
CA ASN A 25 -6.75 -3.83 2.54
C ASN A 25 -5.70 -3.56 1.45
N VAL A 26 -4.89 -2.51 1.61
CA VAL A 26 -3.77 -2.23 0.69
C VAL A 26 -2.80 -3.41 0.66
N PHE A 27 -2.34 -3.89 1.81
CA PHE A 27 -1.48 -5.07 1.93
C PHE A 27 -2.09 -6.31 1.25
N ARG A 28 -3.36 -6.61 1.52
CA ARG A 28 -4.03 -7.77 0.91
C ARG A 28 -4.17 -7.64 -0.60
N ARG A 29 -4.35 -6.42 -1.12
CA ARG A 29 -4.53 -6.20 -2.56
C ARG A 29 -3.21 -6.30 -3.32
N ILE A 30 -2.11 -5.83 -2.73
CA ILE A 30 -0.79 -5.82 -3.36
C ILE A 30 -0.01 -7.11 -3.09
N LEU A 31 0.02 -7.57 -1.84
CA LEU A 31 0.82 -8.73 -1.40
C LEU A 31 -0.03 -9.99 -1.16
N GLY A 32 -1.34 -9.94 -1.41
CA GLY A 32 -2.26 -11.08 -1.25
C GLY A 32 -2.61 -11.42 0.20
N THR A 33 -1.91 -10.84 1.19
CA THR A 33 -2.13 -11.12 2.62
C THR A 33 -1.78 -9.91 3.48
N TYR A 34 -2.26 -9.92 4.73
CA TYR A 34 -1.80 -8.99 5.76
C TYR A 34 -1.06 -9.78 6.85
N PRO A 35 0.23 -9.47 7.10
CA PRO A 35 1.02 -10.17 8.11
C PRO A 35 0.56 -9.80 9.53
N GLU A 36 0.83 -10.68 10.50
CA GLU A 36 0.51 -10.41 11.91
C GLU A 36 1.29 -9.20 12.46
N LYS A 37 2.51 -8.96 11.94
CA LYS A 37 3.35 -7.83 12.28
C LYS A 37 3.92 -7.19 11.01
N VAL A 38 3.76 -5.88 10.87
CA VAL A 38 4.33 -5.09 9.77
C VAL A 38 5.71 -4.56 10.17
N ASP A 39 6.74 -5.02 9.47
CA ASP A 39 8.12 -4.56 9.63
C ASP A 39 8.61 -3.79 8.38
N ARG A 40 9.87 -3.35 8.41
CA ARG A 40 10.47 -2.59 7.30
C ARG A 40 10.64 -3.42 6.01
N GLY A 41 10.84 -4.73 6.13
CA GLY A 41 10.93 -5.61 4.96
C GLY A 41 9.60 -5.65 4.23
N LEU A 42 8.51 -5.86 4.98
CA LEU A 42 7.15 -5.87 4.44
C LEU A 42 6.72 -4.52 3.85
N LEU A 43 7.18 -3.40 4.40
CA LEU A 43 6.96 -2.08 3.80
C LEU A 43 7.72 -1.94 2.47
N SER A 44 8.93 -2.48 2.38
CA SER A 44 9.72 -2.48 1.14
C SER A 44 9.07 -3.35 0.06
N ASP A 45 8.57 -4.53 0.46
CA ASP A 45 7.82 -5.42 -0.45
C ASP A 45 6.53 -4.76 -0.94
N LEU A 46 5.82 -4.05 -0.05
CA LEU A 46 4.61 -3.32 -0.43
C LEU A 46 4.91 -2.22 -1.44
N GLN A 47 5.97 -1.43 -1.19
CA GLN A 47 6.39 -0.38 -2.12
C GLN A 47 6.73 -0.96 -3.49
N LYS A 48 7.53 -2.03 -3.53
CA LYS A 48 7.89 -2.69 -4.78
C LYS A 48 6.65 -3.24 -5.51
N GLY A 49 5.71 -3.85 -4.77
CA GLY A 49 4.47 -4.33 -5.35
C GLY A 49 3.58 -3.21 -5.92
N LEU A 50 3.61 -2.02 -5.33
CA LEU A 50 2.92 -0.84 -5.86
C LEU A 50 3.61 -0.27 -7.11
N GLU A 51 4.93 -0.30 -7.17
CA GLU A 51 5.71 0.14 -8.34
C GLU A 51 5.55 -0.80 -9.55
N GLU A 52 5.35 -2.10 -9.29
CA GLU A 52 5.12 -3.13 -10.33
C GLU A 52 3.63 -3.30 -10.71
N ALA A 53 2.71 -2.71 -9.95
CA ALA A 53 1.28 -2.81 -10.19
C ALA A 53 0.81 -1.94 -11.36
N GLU A 54 -0.27 -2.39 -12.01
CA GLU A 54 -0.98 -1.60 -13.01
C GLU A 54 -1.53 -0.29 -12.41
N PRO A 55 -1.58 0.82 -13.18
CA PRO A 55 -1.98 2.13 -12.66
C PRO A 55 -3.37 2.15 -12.00
N ASP A 56 -4.32 1.37 -12.52
CA ASP A 56 -5.68 1.26 -11.98
C ASP A 56 -5.72 0.57 -10.61
N VAL A 57 -4.81 -0.37 -10.37
CA VAL A 57 -4.63 -1.03 -9.07
C VAL A 57 -4.08 -0.04 -8.05
N VAL A 58 -3.08 0.76 -8.43
CA VAL A 58 -2.51 1.81 -7.56
C VAL A 58 -3.56 2.87 -7.23
N GLU A 59 -4.33 3.32 -8.22
CA GLU A 59 -5.42 4.26 -8.02
C GLU A 59 -6.50 3.70 -7.08
N ALA A 60 -6.88 2.42 -7.22
CA ALA A 60 -7.80 1.77 -6.29
C ALA A 60 -7.26 1.75 -4.85
N CYS A 61 -5.97 1.46 -4.67
CA CYS A 61 -5.31 1.53 -3.35
C CYS A 61 -5.27 2.94 -2.78
N TYR A 62 -5.06 3.95 -3.63
CA TYR A 62 -5.12 5.36 -3.24
C TYR A 62 -6.51 5.76 -2.73
N TYR A 63 -7.58 5.30 -3.37
CA TYR A 63 -8.94 5.58 -2.87
C TYR A 63 -9.30 4.86 -1.57
N ILE A 64 -8.59 3.80 -1.19
CA ILE A 64 -8.81 3.10 0.10
C ILE A 64 -8.33 3.94 1.29
N ILE A 65 -7.29 4.75 1.09
CA ILE A 65 -6.66 5.55 2.16
C ILE A 65 -7.18 7.00 2.23
N LYS A 66 -8.12 7.35 1.34
CA LYS A 66 -8.69 8.70 1.23
C LYS A 66 -10.03 8.84 1.94
#